data_AF-A0A5E7Y4S5-F1
#
_entry.id   AF-A0A5E7Y4S5-F1
#
_cell.length_a   1.000
_cell.length_b   1.000
_cell.length_c   1.000
_cell.angle_alpha   90.00
_cell.angle_beta   90.00
_cell.angle_gamma   90.00
#
_symmetry.space_group_name_H-M   'P 1'
#
loop_
_entity.id
_entity.type
_entity.pdbx_description
1 polymer ?
#
loop_
_entity_poly.entity_id
_entity_poly.type
_entity_poly.pdbx_seq_one_letter_code
_entity_poly.pdbx_strand_id
1 'polypeptide(L)' 'MRFASVLRRDIDAVKNAIELPWSNGQAEGQINRLKTLKRAMYGRAGPELMRARMLPLNHRL' A
#
# COMPACT_ATOMS: atom_id res chain seq x y z
N MET A 1 23.60 5.12 12.42
CA MET A 1 22.61 4.49 13.33
C MET A 1 21.16 4.94 13.04
N ARG A 2 20.69 4.94 11.77
CA ARG A 2 19.33 5.44 11.44
C ARG A 2 18.24 4.40 11.72
N PHE A 3 18.49 3.14 11.40
CA PHE A 3 17.54 2.05 11.59
C PHE A 3 17.13 1.88 13.07
N ALA A 4 18.09 1.76 13.98
CA ALA A 4 17.82 1.60 15.41
C ALA A 4 17.03 2.78 16.03
N SER A 5 17.27 4.00 15.56
CA SER A 5 16.54 5.19 16.01
C SER A 5 15.08 5.19 15.55
N VAL A 6 14.82 4.77 14.30
CA VAL A 6 13.46 4.66 13.75
C VAL A 6 12.71 3.51 14.42
N LEU A 7 13.36 2.36 14.58
CA LEU A 7 12.75 1.20 15.24
C LEU A 7 12.34 1.52 16.69
N ARG A 8 13.17 2.31 17.41
CA ARG A 8 12.84 2.73 18.77
C ARG A 8 11.66 3.70 18.81
N ARG A 9 11.50 4.55 17.79
CA ARG A 9 10.34 5.44 17.64
C ARG A 9 9.06 4.64 17.34
N ASP A 10 9.16 3.58 16.56
CA ASP A 10 8.00 2.81 16.08
C ASP A 10 7.73 1.54 16.93
N ILE A 11 8.33 1.44 18.12
CA ILE A 11 8.30 0.21 18.93
C ILE A 11 6.88 -0.23 19.30
N ASP A 12 5.97 0.71 19.56
CA ASP A 12 4.57 0.40 19.89
C ASP A 12 3.82 -0.16 18.68
N ALA A 13 4.11 0.34 17.48
CA ALA A 13 3.54 -0.19 16.24
C ALA A 13 4.00 -1.63 15.99
N VAL A 14 5.27 -1.93 16.26
CA VAL A 14 5.83 -3.28 16.14
C VAL A 14 5.20 -4.24 17.15
N LYS A 15 5.02 -3.81 18.41
CA LYS A 15 4.34 -4.62 19.43
C LYS A 15 2.89 -4.91 19.03
N ASN A 16 2.15 -3.89 18.62
CA ASN A 16 0.77 -4.03 18.18
C ASN A 16 0.64 -4.98 16.98
N ALA A 17 1.61 -4.98 16.06
CA ALA A 17 1.62 -5.90 14.92
C ALA A 17 1.78 -7.38 15.31
N ILE A 18 2.30 -7.66 16.50
CA ILE A 18 2.46 -9.03 17.05
C ILE A 18 1.27 -9.39 17.95
N GLU A 19 0.83 -8.44 18.78
CA GLU A 19 -0.21 -8.66 19.80
C GLU A 19 -1.62 -8.69 19.21
N LEU A 20 -1.88 -7.89 18.16
CA LEU A 20 -3.20 -7.77 17.56
C LEU A 20 -3.37 -8.75 16.39
N PRO A 21 -4.60 -9.25 16.14
CA PRO A 21 -4.88 -10.14 15.01
C PRO A 21 -4.93 -9.42 13.66
N TRP A 22 -4.76 -8.10 13.64
CA TRP A 22 -4.89 -7.27 12.45
C TRP A 22 -3.60 -7.29 11.62
N SER A 23 -3.74 -7.52 10.32
CA SER A 23 -2.61 -7.50 9.38
C SER A 23 -2.68 -6.29 8.45
N ASN A 24 -1.56 -5.58 8.31
CA ASN A 24 -1.39 -4.55 7.28
C ASN A 24 -1.27 -5.12 5.85
N GLY A 25 -1.24 -6.44 5.68
CA GLY A 25 -1.02 -7.09 4.38
C GLY A 25 -2.03 -6.70 3.30
N GLN A 26 -3.28 -6.43 3.65
CA GLN A 26 -4.27 -5.93 2.68
C GLN A 26 -3.89 -4.55 2.15
N ALA A 27 -3.51 -3.62 3.02
CA ALA A 27 -3.08 -2.29 2.63
C ALA A 27 -1.79 -2.34 1.81
N GLU A 28 -0.81 -3.12 2.27
CA GLU A 28 0.45 -3.33 1.55
C GLU A 28 0.24 -3.95 0.16
N GLY A 29 -0.66 -4.92 0.04
CA GLY A 29 -1.04 -5.54 -1.22
C GLY A 29 -1.63 -4.54 -2.21
N GLN A 30 -2.56 -3.68 -1.77
CA GLN A 30 -3.13 -2.64 -2.63
C GLN A 30 -2.08 -1.59 -3.04
N ILE A 31 -1.21 -1.18 -2.12
CA ILE A 31 -0.10 -0.26 -2.40
C ILE A 31 0.87 -0.90 -3.41
N ASN A 32 1.19 -2.18 -3.27
CA ASN A 32 2.07 -2.88 -4.19
C ASN A 32 1.44 -2.97 -5.59
N ARG A 33 0.16 -3.32 -5.69
CA ARG A 33 -0.59 -3.33 -6.96
C ARG A 33 -0.58 -1.96 -7.65
N LEU A 34 -0.83 -0.89 -6.89
CA LEU A 34 -0.74 0.49 -7.39
C LEU A 34 0.66 0.81 -7.92
N LYS A 35 1.72 0.48 -7.15
CA LYS A 35 3.10 0.72 -7.55
C LYS A 35 3.48 -0.07 -8.82
N THR A 36 3.02 -1.31 -8.95
CA THR A 36 3.23 -2.14 -10.14
C THR A 36 2.58 -1.52 -11.37
N LEU A 37 1.32 -1.09 -11.27
CA LEU A 37 0.62 -0.42 -12.37
C LEU A 37 1.32 0.88 -12.78
N LYS A 38 1.72 1.71 -11.81
CA LYS A 38 2.47 2.94 -12.08
C LYS A 38 3.79 2.68 -12.80
N ARG A 39 4.52 1.62 -12.42
CA ARG A 39 5.78 1.21 -13.06
C ARG A 39 5.57 0.72 -14.49
N ALA A 40 4.54 -0.08 -14.73
CA ALA A 40 4.19 -0.54 -16.08
C ALA A 40 3.89 0.62 -17.04
N MET A 41 3.51 1.78 -16.50
CA MET A 41 3.20 2.99 -17.25
C MET A 41 4.33 4.03 -17.23
N TYR A 42 5.52 3.64 -16.76
CA TYR A 42 6.69 4.52 -16.63
C TYR A 42 6.41 5.82 -15.86
N GLY A 43 5.47 5.78 -14.91
CA GLY A 43 5.07 6.95 -14.13
C GLY A 43 4.22 7.98 -14.89
N ARG A 44 3.81 7.71 -16.14
CA ARG A 44 3.05 8.66 -16.99
C ARG A 44 1.53 8.64 -16.75
N ALA A 45 1.06 7.83 -15.80
CA ALA A 45 -0.36 7.71 -15.50
C ALA A 45 -0.83 8.82 -14.55
N GLY A 46 -1.83 9.60 -14.97
CA GLY A 46 -2.55 10.54 -14.10
C GLY A 46 -3.48 9.83 -13.09
N PRO A 47 -3.99 10.55 -12.08
CA PRO A 47 -4.85 10.00 -11.03
C PRO A 47 -6.13 9.31 -11.57
N GLU A 48 -6.77 9.86 -12.59
CA GLU A 48 -8.00 9.36 -13.19
C GLU A 48 -7.74 8.03 -13.90
N LEU A 49 -6.66 7.96 -14.66
CA LEU A 49 -6.24 6.75 -15.38
C LEU A 49 -5.82 5.65 -14.40
N MET A 50 -5.13 6.02 -13.32
CA MET A 50 -4.79 5.08 -12.26
C MET A 50 -6.05 4.52 -11.58
N ARG A 51 -7.03 5.39 -11.28
CA ARG A 51 -8.31 4.99 -10.69
C ARG A 51 -9.10 4.05 -11.60
N ALA A 52 -9.20 4.36 -12.89
CA ALA A 52 -9.90 3.53 -13.88
C ALA A 52 -9.28 2.12 -14.00
N ARG A 53 -7.97 1.99 -13.81
CA ARG A 53 -7.25 0.71 -13.86
C ARG A 53 -7.25 -0.05 -12.53
N MET A 54 -7.40 0.66 -11.42
CA MET A 54 -7.44 0.05 -10.09
C MET A 54 -8.82 -0.47 -9.71
N LEU A 55 -9.88 0.28 -10.03
CA LEU A 55 -11.24 -0.07 -9.66
C LEU A 55 -11.83 -1.10 -10.63
N PRO A 56 -12.68 -2.02 -10.15
CA PRO A 56 -13.47 -2.86 -11.03
C PRO A 56 -14.39 -1.99 -11.89
N LEU A 57 -14.59 -2.39 -13.14
CA LEU A 57 -15.58 -1.74 -14.00
C LEU A 57 -16.96 -1.96 -13.38
N ASN A 58 -17.64 -0.87 -13.01
CA ASN A 58 -19.04 -0.93 -12.60
C ASN A 58 -19.88 -1.29 -13.83
N HIS A 59 -20.03 -2.59 -14.10
CA HIS A 59 -21.08 -3.10 -14.96
C HIS A 59 -22.37 -3.18 -14.14
N ARG A 60 -23.00 -2.04 -13.88
CA ARG A 60 -24.41 -2.03 -13.50
C ARG A 60 -25.21 -2.06 -14.80
N LEU A 61 -25.77 -3.23 -15.10
CA LEU A 61 -26.91 -3.37 -16.00
C LEU A 61 -28.17 -2.89 -15.26
#